data_AF-A0A6H5JMV6-F1
#
_entry.id   AF-A0A6H5JMV6-F1
#
_cell.length_a   1.000
_cell.length_b   1.000
_cell.length_c   1.000
_cell.angle_alpha   90.00
_cell.angle_beta   90.00
_cell.angle_gamma   90.00
#
_symmetry.space_group_name_H-M   'P 1'
#
loop_
_entity.id
_entity.type
_entity.pdbx_description
1 polymer ?
#
loop_
_entity_poly.entity_id
_entity_poly.type
_entity_poly.pdbx_seq_one_letter_code
_entity_poly.pdbx_strand_id
1 'polypeptide(L)'
;MPVSMPAEEGYSYVGCFADSKDDRVFEYMKTSPTMTTAVCLEYCLDRRATFMATQFGIECWCSVDAEIEYDRHSDGVCDCECGGEATDICGGFDAFDLYKITEPTEPTGDEYVGCFADDREDRLLGDEIKLQPDMTQTVCRTYCEERDAYFYATQYGDECWCGMSEDEQDYKRHGRGSCLAGCSGDPTVACGRDFQVVIYKHESFQPFLAVTLVPGGFDAFNLFKFDGVAEPVAPTPGPVSLTPGPVSALTPEPVAAPTPGPVIAPTPEPVAAPTPGPVAAPTPEPVVAPTPGPVVAPTPKPVAAPTPTNDCMVVIIEAEDLPVNGDWRIVQDNAASGGAYITWEGLSEAQNNRDPGDGDIISTSVQIPTAGTYSFKWAMRQPDGVESDKANDSWLNFPDADRFGPADTSKSYGTFVKVYGNAADGVFKYQGTAEDEDGAHTQIAIEFAAAGEYEMEIGGRSHGHQIDQIVLFGGSFHTAEDAVAGC
;
A
#
# COMPACT_ATOMS: atom_id res chain seq x y z
N MET A 1 24.30 14.65 -25.74
CA MET A 1 24.43 15.34 -24.44
C MET A 1 23.94 14.35 -23.40
N PRO A 2 24.71 14.01 -22.36
CA PRO A 2 24.20 13.08 -21.36
C PRO A 2 23.04 13.79 -20.67
N VAL A 3 21.85 13.19 -20.73
CA VAL A 3 20.72 13.66 -19.95
C VAL A 3 21.13 13.41 -18.50
N SER A 4 21.19 14.47 -17.69
CA SER A 4 21.33 14.33 -16.25
C SER A 4 20.09 13.60 -15.74
N MET A 5 20.20 12.30 -15.51
CA MET A 5 19.11 11.49 -14.99
C MET A 5 18.96 11.73 -13.48
N PRO A 6 17.73 11.80 -12.96
CA PRO A 6 17.47 12.09 -11.56
C PRO A 6 17.99 10.94 -10.68
N ALA A 7 18.43 11.29 -9.48
CA ALA A 7 19.04 10.40 -8.49
C ALA A 7 18.03 9.45 -7.79
N GLU A 8 16.95 9.06 -8.47
CA GLU A 8 15.74 8.48 -7.85
C GLU A 8 15.60 6.95 -8.03
N GLU A 9 16.50 6.24 -8.72
CA GLU A 9 16.27 4.82 -9.06
C GLU A 9 17.08 3.77 -8.24
N GLY A 10 17.73 4.14 -7.14
CA GLY A 10 18.47 3.15 -6.32
C GLY A 10 19.74 2.59 -6.97
N TYR A 11 20.19 3.18 -8.09
CA TYR A 11 21.46 2.88 -8.74
C TYR A 11 22.01 4.12 -9.44
N SER A 12 23.27 4.05 -9.87
CA SER A 12 23.93 5.10 -10.65
C SER A 12 24.58 4.51 -11.90
N TYR A 13 24.35 5.15 -13.05
CA TYR A 13 25.00 4.74 -14.31
C TYR A 13 26.51 5.05 -14.26
N VAL A 14 27.31 4.04 -14.59
CA VAL A 14 28.78 4.12 -14.59
C VAL A 14 29.29 4.37 -16.00
N GLY A 15 28.78 3.65 -17.00
CA GLY A 15 29.24 3.74 -18.38
C GLY A 15 28.90 2.52 -19.22
N CYS A 16 29.25 2.58 -20.50
CA CYS A 16 29.08 1.48 -21.45
C CYS A 16 30.45 0.86 -21.78
N PHE A 17 30.57 -0.45 -21.61
CA PHE A 17 31.83 -1.19 -21.75
C PHE A 17 31.68 -2.38 -22.69
N ALA A 18 32.74 -2.74 -23.38
CA ALA A 18 32.76 -3.95 -24.20
C ALA A 18 32.83 -5.19 -23.31
N ASP A 19 32.35 -6.31 -23.84
CA ASP A 19 32.33 -7.60 -23.17
C ASP A 19 32.89 -8.70 -24.07
N SER A 20 33.25 -9.83 -23.46
CA SER A 20 33.76 -10.98 -24.16
C SER A 20 33.14 -12.26 -23.62
N LYS A 21 32.55 -13.06 -24.50
CA LYS A 21 31.95 -14.36 -24.12
C LYS A 21 32.98 -15.34 -23.57
N ASP A 22 34.24 -15.21 -23.97
CA ASP A 22 35.34 -16.04 -23.50
C ASP A 22 35.93 -15.54 -22.19
N ASP A 23 35.53 -14.34 -21.73
CA ASP A 23 36.16 -13.62 -20.64
C ASP A 23 35.21 -12.59 -20.00
N ARG A 24 34.11 -13.13 -19.44
CA ARG A 24 32.99 -12.36 -18.88
C ARG A 24 33.38 -11.57 -17.63
N VAL A 25 32.83 -10.37 -17.51
CA VAL A 25 33.03 -9.47 -16.35
C VAL A 25 32.14 -9.87 -15.16
N PHE A 26 30.94 -10.39 -15.42
CA PHE A 26 29.92 -10.65 -14.40
C PHE A 26 29.67 -12.16 -14.20
N GLU A 27 29.23 -12.52 -13.01
CA GLU A 27 29.09 -13.91 -12.56
C GLU A 27 27.66 -14.46 -12.67
N TYR A 28 26.63 -13.61 -12.50
CA TYR A 28 25.24 -14.00 -12.50
C TYR A 28 24.49 -13.40 -13.68
N MET A 29 23.59 -14.18 -14.30
CA MET A 29 22.83 -13.75 -15.47
C MET A 29 21.39 -14.26 -15.48
N LYS A 30 20.48 -13.40 -15.96
CA LYS A 30 19.12 -13.73 -16.36
C LYS A 30 18.82 -13.11 -17.73
N THR A 31 18.05 -13.83 -18.54
CA THR A 31 17.47 -13.30 -19.79
C THR A 31 15.96 -13.09 -19.61
N SER A 32 15.43 -11.99 -20.14
CA SER A 32 13.99 -11.71 -20.20
C SER A 32 13.61 -11.00 -21.50
N PRO A 33 12.54 -11.41 -22.21
CA PRO A 33 12.05 -10.65 -23.36
C PRO A 33 11.49 -9.28 -22.97
N THR A 34 11.12 -9.09 -21.69
CA THR A 34 10.60 -7.82 -21.14
C THR A 34 11.62 -7.12 -20.25
N MET A 35 12.91 -7.21 -20.60
CA MET A 35 13.99 -6.63 -19.79
C MET A 35 13.91 -5.10 -19.73
N THR A 36 14.12 -4.54 -18.55
CA THR A 36 14.33 -3.11 -18.27
C THR A 36 15.48 -2.98 -17.25
N THR A 37 16.00 -1.78 -17.03
CA THR A 37 16.98 -1.53 -15.96
C THR A 37 16.41 -1.83 -14.57
N ALA A 38 15.13 -1.51 -14.33
CA ALA A 38 14.42 -1.83 -13.08
C ALA A 38 14.30 -3.35 -12.85
N VAL A 39 13.89 -4.12 -13.88
CA VAL A 39 13.84 -5.59 -13.79
C VAL A 39 15.22 -6.19 -13.52
N CYS A 40 16.29 -5.55 -14.02
CA CYS A 40 17.64 -5.98 -13.74
C CYS A 40 18.07 -5.65 -12.30
N LEU A 41 17.71 -4.48 -11.81
CA LEU A 41 17.97 -4.05 -10.43
C LEU A 41 17.37 -5.03 -9.42
N GLU A 42 16.09 -5.38 -9.55
CA GLU A 42 15.42 -6.35 -8.66
C GLU A 42 16.18 -7.69 -8.62
N TYR A 43 16.50 -8.23 -9.80
CA TYR A 43 17.24 -9.50 -9.91
C TYR A 43 18.63 -9.45 -9.24
N CYS A 44 19.31 -8.31 -9.32
CA CYS A 44 20.62 -8.11 -8.72
C CYS A 44 20.56 -7.81 -7.21
N LEU A 45 19.52 -7.13 -6.73
CA LEU A 45 19.28 -6.89 -5.31
C LEU A 45 19.04 -8.20 -4.53
N ASP A 46 18.33 -9.16 -5.12
CA ASP A 46 18.15 -10.52 -4.54
C ASP A 46 19.47 -11.24 -4.26
N ARG A 47 20.52 -10.88 -4.99
CA ARG A 47 21.85 -11.47 -4.88
C ARG A 47 22.79 -10.65 -4.00
N ARG A 48 22.34 -9.50 -3.49
CA ARG A 48 23.19 -8.52 -2.81
C ARG A 48 24.36 -8.10 -3.69
N ALA A 49 24.06 -7.85 -4.96
CA ALA A 49 25.04 -7.42 -5.94
C ALA A 49 25.47 -5.97 -5.69
N THR A 50 26.76 -5.68 -5.89
CA THR A 50 27.29 -4.31 -5.89
C THR A 50 27.06 -3.64 -7.25
N PHE A 51 27.11 -4.44 -8.32
CA PHE A 51 26.97 -3.96 -9.70
C PHE A 51 25.90 -4.76 -10.44
N MET A 52 25.19 -4.05 -11.31
CA MET A 52 24.34 -4.66 -12.34
C MET A 52 24.75 -4.15 -13.72
N ALA A 53 24.45 -4.93 -14.75
CA ALA A 53 24.64 -4.52 -16.12
C ALA A 53 23.57 -5.10 -17.05
N THR A 54 23.16 -4.32 -18.05
CA THR A 54 22.23 -4.76 -19.09
C THR A 54 22.99 -4.99 -20.40
N GLN A 55 22.65 -6.06 -21.12
CA GLN A 55 23.32 -6.44 -22.37
C GLN A 55 22.31 -6.96 -23.41
N PHE A 56 22.58 -6.67 -24.69
CA PHE A 56 21.85 -7.18 -25.85
C PHE A 56 20.32 -6.94 -25.81
N GLY A 57 19.87 -5.93 -25.06
CA GLY A 57 18.45 -5.59 -24.91
C GLY A 57 17.65 -6.50 -23.97
N ILE A 58 18.10 -7.73 -23.71
CA ILE A 58 17.32 -8.76 -23.01
C ILE A 58 18.05 -9.43 -21.84
N GLU A 59 19.33 -9.15 -21.65
CA GLU A 59 20.15 -9.80 -20.61
C GLU A 59 20.41 -8.84 -19.45
N CYS A 60 20.34 -9.38 -18.23
CA CYS A 60 20.73 -8.74 -17.00
C CYS A 60 21.88 -9.54 -16.38
N TRP A 61 22.90 -8.83 -15.93
CA TRP A 61 24.11 -9.36 -15.34
C TRP A 61 24.35 -8.72 -13.97
N CYS A 62 24.87 -9.48 -13.01
CA CYS A 62 25.17 -8.98 -11.67
C CYS A 62 26.56 -9.41 -11.20
N SER A 63 27.16 -8.60 -10.31
CA SER A 63 28.33 -9.00 -9.53
C SER A 63 28.19 -8.55 -8.09
N VAL A 64 28.46 -9.45 -7.15
CA VAL A 64 28.53 -9.17 -5.71
C VAL A 64 29.85 -8.57 -5.29
N ASP A 65 30.87 -8.64 -6.14
CA ASP A 65 32.19 -8.10 -5.83
C ASP A 65 32.15 -6.58 -5.71
N ALA A 66 32.78 -6.07 -4.64
CA ALA A 66 32.85 -4.63 -4.37
C ALA A 66 33.72 -3.88 -5.39
N GLU A 67 34.59 -4.60 -6.10
CA GLU A 67 35.47 -4.10 -7.14
C GLU A 67 35.48 -5.11 -8.30
N ILE A 68 35.16 -4.65 -9.51
CA ILE A 68 35.24 -5.44 -10.75
C ILE A 68 36.04 -4.65 -11.80
N GLU A 69 36.79 -5.36 -12.64
CA GLU A 69 37.55 -4.77 -13.76
C GLU A 69 36.65 -4.59 -14.99
N TYR A 70 35.62 -3.73 -14.88
CA TYR A 70 34.61 -3.55 -15.93
C TYR A 70 35.15 -2.88 -17.21
N ASP A 71 36.28 -2.18 -17.15
CA ASP A 71 36.91 -1.48 -18.27
C ASP A 71 37.98 -2.31 -19.00
N ARG A 72 38.20 -3.56 -18.58
CA ARG A 72 39.26 -4.45 -19.10
C ARG A 72 39.19 -4.69 -20.62
N HIS A 73 38.00 -4.55 -21.21
CA HIS A 73 37.76 -4.73 -22.65
C HIS A 73 37.56 -3.41 -23.41
N SER A 74 37.80 -2.26 -22.76
CA SER A 74 37.57 -0.89 -23.27
C SER A 74 36.09 -0.48 -23.43
N ASP A 75 35.86 0.71 -23.98
CA ASP A 75 34.52 1.28 -24.18
C ASP A 75 33.68 0.42 -25.14
N GLY A 76 32.40 0.24 -24.81
CA GLY A 76 31.45 -0.53 -25.60
C GLY A 76 30.65 0.31 -26.59
N VAL A 77 29.84 -0.36 -27.40
CA VAL A 77 28.77 0.27 -28.18
C VAL A 77 27.44 -0.24 -27.63
N CYS A 78 26.78 0.57 -26.81
CA CYS A 78 25.49 0.25 -26.21
C CYS A 78 24.39 0.97 -26.99
N ASP A 79 23.76 0.25 -27.91
CA ASP A 79 22.75 0.74 -28.83
C ASP A 79 21.54 -0.21 -28.97
N CYS A 80 21.48 -1.25 -28.13
CA CYS A 80 20.37 -2.19 -28.11
C CYS A 80 19.24 -1.65 -27.22
N GLU A 81 18.05 -1.51 -27.79
CA GLU A 81 16.83 -1.16 -27.06
C GLU A 81 16.49 -2.24 -26.03
N CYS A 82 15.98 -1.83 -24.87
CA CYS A 82 15.46 -2.76 -23.87
C CYS A 82 14.23 -3.51 -24.39
N GLY A 83 14.16 -4.82 -24.15
CA GLY A 83 13.05 -5.66 -24.62
C GLY A 83 11.70 -5.33 -23.97
N GLY A 84 11.72 -4.83 -22.73
CA GLY A 84 10.52 -4.41 -22.00
C GLY A 84 10.11 -2.96 -22.28
N GLU A 85 11.07 -2.09 -22.61
CA GLU A 85 10.85 -0.65 -22.81
C GLU A 85 11.72 -0.15 -23.96
N ALA A 86 11.16 -0.12 -25.18
CA ALA A 86 11.93 0.19 -26.39
C ALA A 86 12.48 1.64 -26.45
N THR A 87 12.08 2.51 -25.52
CA THR A 87 12.61 3.87 -25.40
C THR A 87 13.95 3.95 -24.67
N ASP A 88 14.34 2.89 -23.97
CA ASP A 88 15.56 2.83 -23.18
C ASP A 88 16.61 1.92 -23.81
N ILE A 89 17.88 2.13 -23.44
CA ILE A 89 19.02 1.35 -23.93
C ILE A 89 19.46 0.34 -22.85
N CYS A 90 19.61 -0.92 -23.27
CA CYS A 90 20.01 -2.04 -22.44
C CYS A 90 21.25 -2.73 -23.02
N GLY A 91 22.37 -1.99 -23.06
CA GLY A 91 23.65 -2.49 -23.54
C GLY A 91 23.75 -2.63 -25.06
N GLY A 92 24.57 -3.56 -25.52
CA GLY A 92 24.90 -3.75 -26.93
C GLY A 92 25.24 -5.19 -27.31
N PHE A 93 25.61 -5.41 -28.58
CA PHE A 93 26.16 -6.70 -29.01
C PHE A 93 27.60 -6.85 -28.48
N ASP A 94 27.83 -7.79 -27.57
CA ASP A 94 29.09 -7.95 -26.83
C ASP A 94 29.52 -6.63 -26.13
N ALA A 95 28.55 -5.87 -25.61
CA ALA A 95 28.76 -4.68 -24.80
C ALA A 95 27.66 -4.57 -23.74
N PHE A 96 27.96 -3.97 -22.59
CA PHE A 96 27.00 -3.79 -21.50
C PHE A 96 26.97 -2.37 -20.98
N ASP A 97 25.79 -1.91 -20.58
CA ASP A 97 25.61 -0.71 -19.77
C ASP A 97 25.77 -1.09 -18.30
N LEU A 98 26.70 -0.45 -17.60
CA LEU A 98 27.03 -0.73 -16.21
C LEU A 98 26.38 0.27 -15.26
N TYR A 99 25.86 -0.26 -14.16
CA TYR A 99 25.28 0.51 -13.08
C TYR A 99 25.85 0.04 -11.73
N LYS A 100 26.17 1.00 -10.87
CA LYS A 100 26.51 0.74 -9.47
C LYS A 100 25.25 0.82 -8.64
N ILE A 101 24.93 -0.26 -7.94
CA ILE A 101 23.75 -0.34 -7.09
C ILE A 101 24.01 0.51 -5.83
N THR A 102 23.02 1.32 -5.46
CA THR A 102 22.99 2.00 -4.17
C THR A 102 22.22 1.09 -3.22
N GLU A 103 22.92 0.39 -2.33
CA GLU A 103 22.22 -0.45 -1.35
C GLU A 103 21.29 0.41 -0.50
N PRO A 104 20.02 -0.03 -0.30
CA PRO A 104 19.13 0.61 0.65
C PRO A 104 19.75 0.61 2.04
N THR A 105 19.61 1.71 2.76
CA THR A 105 20.10 1.79 4.14
C THR A 105 19.25 0.90 5.06
N GLU A 106 19.90 0.10 5.91
CA GLU A 106 19.20 -0.63 6.99
C GLU A 106 18.47 0.39 7.89
N PRO A 107 17.18 0.17 8.21
CA PRO A 107 16.44 1.07 9.06
C PRO A 107 17.03 1.17 10.47
N THR A 108 16.96 2.36 11.06
CA THR A 108 17.39 2.63 12.43
C THR A 108 16.40 3.57 13.11
N GLY A 109 16.29 3.52 14.44
CA GLY A 109 15.37 4.36 15.22
C GLY A 109 14.67 3.57 16.33
N ASP A 110 14.03 4.28 17.27
CA ASP A 110 13.37 3.68 18.44
C ASP A 110 12.07 2.94 18.08
N GLU A 111 11.43 3.35 16.98
CA GLU A 111 10.25 2.69 16.38
C GLU A 111 10.62 1.46 15.55
N TYR A 112 11.89 1.32 15.11
CA TYR A 112 12.30 0.18 14.29
C TYR A 112 12.41 -1.09 15.15
N VAL A 113 11.67 -2.12 14.76
CA VAL A 113 11.61 -3.40 15.47
C VAL A 113 12.60 -4.40 14.88
N GLY A 114 12.62 -4.54 13.56
CA GLY A 114 13.53 -5.46 12.89
C GLY A 114 13.08 -5.90 11.51
N CYS A 115 13.89 -6.77 10.91
CA CYS A 115 13.62 -7.44 9.65
C CYS A 115 13.34 -8.93 9.90
N PHE A 116 12.22 -9.41 9.38
CA PHE A 116 11.71 -10.76 9.63
C PHE A 116 11.29 -11.45 8.34
N ALA A 117 11.48 -12.76 8.28
CA ALA A 117 10.92 -13.57 7.19
C ALA A 117 9.41 -13.65 7.39
N ASP A 118 8.65 -13.63 6.30
CA ASP A 118 7.21 -13.79 6.25
C ASP A 118 6.84 -15.11 5.58
N ASP A 119 5.58 -15.52 5.71
CA ASP A 119 5.05 -16.73 5.10
C ASP A 119 3.68 -16.42 4.52
N ARG A 120 3.42 -16.86 3.28
CA ARG A 120 2.18 -16.51 2.57
C ARG A 120 0.96 -17.13 3.23
N GLU A 121 1.12 -18.33 3.73
CA GLU A 121 0.09 -19.14 4.37
C GLU A 121 -0.05 -18.80 5.87
N ASP A 122 0.94 -18.13 6.45
CA ASP A 122 0.97 -17.68 7.84
C ASP A 122 1.59 -16.27 7.97
N ARG A 123 0.89 -15.24 7.50
CA ARG A 123 1.38 -13.85 7.39
C ARG A 123 1.69 -13.19 8.73
N LEU A 124 2.90 -12.62 8.89
CA LEU A 124 3.39 -12.00 10.13
C LEU A 124 2.40 -10.98 10.69
N LEU A 125 2.11 -9.98 9.86
CA LEU A 125 1.10 -8.96 10.03
C LEU A 125 0.14 -9.18 8.87
N GLY A 126 -1.16 -9.16 9.11
CA GLY A 126 -2.15 -9.48 8.07
C GLY A 126 -3.53 -8.90 8.37
N ASP A 127 -3.60 -7.97 9.31
CA ASP A 127 -4.88 -7.40 9.74
C ASP A 127 -5.37 -6.36 8.71
N GLU A 128 -4.47 -5.54 8.16
CA GLU A 128 -4.77 -4.52 7.13
C GLU A 128 -3.58 -4.37 6.17
N ILE A 129 -3.84 -4.24 4.86
CA ILE A 129 -2.80 -4.14 3.83
C ILE A 129 -3.10 -2.97 2.89
N LYS A 130 -2.07 -2.19 2.55
CA LYS A 130 -2.11 -1.17 1.52
C LYS A 130 -1.03 -1.41 0.50
N LEU A 131 -1.45 -1.64 -0.74
CA LEU A 131 -0.58 -1.56 -1.91
C LEU A 131 -0.50 -0.09 -2.35
N GLN A 132 0.71 0.42 -2.52
CA GLN A 132 0.91 1.75 -3.08
C GLN A 132 2.11 1.81 -4.03
N PRO A 133 1.93 2.25 -5.29
CA PRO A 133 3.03 2.33 -6.26
C PRO A 133 4.20 3.24 -5.87
N ASP A 134 3.96 4.24 -5.01
CA ASP A 134 4.95 5.16 -4.45
C ASP A 134 5.09 5.00 -2.93
N MET A 135 5.16 3.76 -2.47
CA MET A 135 5.27 3.43 -1.05
C MET A 135 6.53 4.01 -0.44
N THR A 136 6.40 4.58 0.76
CA THR A 136 7.53 4.95 1.62
C THR A 136 7.22 4.50 3.04
N GLN A 137 8.23 4.46 3.90
CA GLN A 137 8.02 4.17 5.32
C GLN A 137 7.03 5.16 5.98
N THR A 138 7.03 6.43 5.54
CA THR A 138 6.12 7.44 6.08
C THR A 138 4.68 7.21 5.62
N VAL A 139 4.49 6.82 4.35
CA VAL A 139 3.17 6.46 3.81
C VAL A 139 2.60 5.28 4.58
N CYS A 140 3.40 4.23 4.77
CA CYS A 140 2.95 3.06 5.50
C CYS A 140 2.63 3.38 6.96
N ARG A 141 3.53 4.09 7.64
CA ARG A 141 3.33 4.56 9.00
C ARG A 141 2.01 5.30 9.17
N THR A 142 1.76 6.31 8.33
CA THR A 142 0.54 7.15 8.42
C THR A 142 -0.73 6.31 8.20
N TYR A 143 -0.70 5.42 7.21
CA TYR A 143 -1.83 4.54 6.90
C TYR A 143 -2.21 3.62 8.07
N CYS A 144 -1.21 3.08 8.76
CA CYS A 144 -1.40 2.23 9.93
C CYS A 144 -1.75 3.02 11.20
N GLU A 145 -1.23 4.25 11.37
CA GLU A 145 -1.63 5.17 12.45
C GLU A 145 -3.12 5.51 12.38
N GLU A 146 -3.64 5.79 11.19
CA GLU A 146 -5.06 6.12 10.98
C GLU A 146 -6.02 4.96 11.29
N ARG A 147 -5.49 3.73 11.42
CA ARG A 147 -6.23 2.51 11.75
C ARG A 147 -5.96 2.03 13.17
N ASP A 148 -5.32 2.85 13.99
CA ASP A 148 -4.99 2.51 15.36
C ASP A 148 -4.14 1.22 15.48
N ALA A 149 -3.32 0.92 14.47
CA ALA A 149 -2.45 -0.24 14.47
C ALA A 149 -1.26 -0.05 15.42
N TYR A 150 -0.80 -1.13 16.03
CA TYR A 150 0.37 -1.13 16.92
C TYR A 150 1.69 -1.26 16.14
N PHE A 151 1.68 -2.09 15.09
CA PHE A 151 2.80 -2.28 14.20
C PHE A 151 2.45 -1.82 12.80
N TYR A 152 3.46 -1.31 12.10
CA TYR A 152 3.42 -1.12 10.66
C TYR A 152 4.66 -1.78 10.05
N ALA A 153 4.51 -2.32 8.86
CA ALA A 153 5.58 -3.00 8.18
C ALA A 153 5.49 -2.84 6.68
N THR A 154 6.63 -2.96 6.01
CA THR A 154 6.68 -2.93 4.54
C THR A 154 7.26 -4.22 3.98
N GLN A 155 6.70 -4.64 2.85
CA GLN A 155 7.10 -5.82 2.09
C GLN A 155 7.08 -5.51 0.58
N TYR A 156 7.88 -6.25 -0.20
CA TYR A 156 7.99 -6.10 -1.67
C TYR A 156 8.33 -4.69 -2.18
N GLY A 157 8.66 -3.75 -1.30
CA GLY A 157 8.92 -2.36 -1.65
C GLY A 157 7.65 -1.50 -1.77
N ASP A 158 6.51 -2.07 -2.12
CA ASP A 158 5.25 -1.36 -2.41
C ASP A 158 4.07 -1.73 -1.50
N GLU A 159 4.23 -2.73 -0.64
CA GLU A 159 3.20 -3.15 0.30
C GLU A 159 3.43 -2.55 1.68
N CYS A 160 2.35 -2.11 2.30
CA CYS A 160 2.28 -1.72 3.70
C CYS A 160 1.34 -2.66 4.43
N TRP A 161 1.77 -3.13 5.59
CA TRP A 161 1.10 -4.12 6.41
C TRP A 161 0.94 -3.54 7.81
N CYS A 162 -0.28 -3.54 8.34
CA CYS A 162 -0.55 -3.10 9.70
C CYS A 162 -0.82 -4.29 10.62
N GLY A 163 -0.28 -4.24 11.83
CA GLY A 163 -0.53 -5.20 12.90
C GLY A 163 -1.33 -4.57 14.03
N MET A 164 -2.53 -5.09 14.27
CA MET A 164 -3.45 -4.64 15.32
C MET A 164 -3.21 -5.36 16.66
N SER A 165 -2.43 -6.44 16.64
CA SER A 165 -1.99 -7.15 17.84
C SER A 165 -0.73 -6.49 18.42
N GLU A 166 -0.69 -6.33 19.74
CA GLU A 166 0.54 -5.97 20.48
C GLU A 166 1.47 -7.18 20.71
N ASP A 167 1.05 -8.40 20.36
CA ASP A 167 1.80 -9.60 20.69
C ASP A 167 3.11 -9.68 19.90
N GLU A 168 4.22 -9.44 20.61
CA GLU A 168 5.55 -9.50 20.00
C GLU A 168 5.93 -10.89 19.45
N GLN A 169 5.17 -11.94 19.79
CA GLN A 169 5.36 -13.26 19.19
C GLN A 169 4.90 -13.30 17.73
N ASP A 170 3.91 -12.48 17.36
CA ASP A 170 3.33 -12.49 16.01
C ASP A 170 4.39 -12.20 14.95
N TYR A 171 5.31 -11.26 15.23
CA TYR A 171 6.39 -10.95 14.30
C TYR A 171 7.73 -11.65 14.55
N LYS A 172 7.86 -12.44 15.62
CA LYS A 172 9.10 -13.21 15.88
C LYS A 172 9.01 -14.66 15.39
N ARG A 173 7.81 -15.14 15.05
CA ARG A 173 7.52 -16.56 14.79
C ARG A 173 8.29 -17.19 13.62
N HIS A 174 8.58 -16.42 12.58
CA HIS A 174 9.31 -16.90 11.39
C HIS A 174 10.79 -16.55 11.37
N GLY A 175 11.28 -15.83 12.39
CA GLY A 175 12.70 -15.52 12.57
C GLY A 175 13.21 -14.36 11.72
N ARG A 176 14.53 -14.12 11.77
CA ARG A 176 15.18 -12.99 11.10
C ARG A 176 15.12 -13.13 9.58
N GLY A 177 14.79 -12.03 8.92
CA GLY A 177 14.75 -11.93 7.48
C GLY A 177 15.98 -11.29 6.85
N SER A 178 15.87 -11.03 5.55
CA SER A 178 16.81 -10.27 4.74
C SER A 178 16.01 -9.24 3.95
N CYS A 179 15.95 -7.97 4.38
CA CYS A 179 14.92 -7.02 3.93
C CYS A 179 15.44 -5.84 3.09
N LEU A 180 16.70 -5.90 2.63
CA LEU A 180 17.37 -4.84 1.86
C LEU A 180 16.87 -4.75 0.41
N ALA A 181 15.60 -4.45 0.22
CA ALA A 181 15.06 -3.94 -1.04
C ALA A 181 14.37 -2.61 -0.76
N GLY A 182 14.54 -1.66 -1.69
CA GLY A 182 14.09 -0.28 -1.52
C GLY A 182 12.57 -0.15 -1.54
N CYS A 183 12.05 0.94 -0.98
CA CYS A 183 10.64 1.29 -1.15
C CYS A 183 10.37 1.76 -2.59
N SER A 184 9.19 1.51 -3.13
CA SER A 184 8.82 1.91 -4.49
C SER A 184 8.79 3.44 -4.67
N GLY A 185 8.45 4.19 -3.61
CA GLY A 185 8.50 5.65 -3.55
C GLY A 185 9.77 6.24 -2.94
N ASP A 186 10.67 5.41 -2.40
CA ASP A 186 12.02 5.82 -1.94
C ASP A 186 12.97 4.60 -1.93
N PRO A 187 13.67 4.33 -3.05
CA PRO A 187 14.52 3.16 -3.17
C PRO A 187 15.73 3.15 -2.22
N THR A 188 16.04 4.27 -1.56
CA THR A 188 17.20 4.39 -0.67
C THR A 188 16.95 3.87 0.76
N VAL A 189 15.69 3.59 1.08
CA VAL A 189 15.24 3.07 2.38
C VAL A 189 14.71 1.65 2.20
N ALA A 190 15.10 0.72 3.07
CA ALA A 190 14.62 -0.65 2.99
C ALA A 190 13.11 -0.73 3.29
N CYS A 191 12.34 -1.39 2.42
CA CYS A 191 10.91 -1.68 2.55
C CYS A 191 10.57 -3.17 2.36
N GLY A 192 11.53 -4.05 2.64
CA GLY A 192 11.29 -5.48 2.55
C GLY A 192 11.27 -5.99 1.12
N ARG A 193 11.30 -7.32 0.97
CA ARG A 193 11.27 -8.01 -0.34
C ARG A 193 10.37 -9.23 -0.25
N ASP A 194 10.43 -10.12 -1.24
CA ASP A 194 9.72 -11.38 -1.30
C ASP A 194 9.66 -12.12 0.04
N PHE A 195 8.51 -12.02 0.71
CA PHE A 195 8.27 -12.60 2.02
C PHE A 195 9.30 -12.20 3.08
N GLN A 196 9.76 -10.94 3.07
CA GLN A 196 10.69 -10.38 4.06
C GLN A 196 10.17 -9.00 4.47
N VAL A 197 9.64 -8.88 5.68
CA VAL A 197 9.01 -7.65 6.19
C VAL A 197 9.98 -6.83 7.04
N VAL A 198 9.99 -5.53 6.82
CA VAL A 198 10.61 -4.55 7.71
C VAL A 198 9.53 -4.04 8.66
N ILE A 199 9.69 -4.23 9.96
CA ILE A 199 8.65 -3.94 10.96
C ILE A 199 9.07 -2.78 11.86
N TYR A 200 8.08 -1.95 12.18
CA TYR A 200 8.14 -0.82 13.09
C TYR A 200 6.94 -0.84 14.05
N LYS A 201 7.05 -0.12 15.15
CA LYS A 201 6.01 0.05 16.17
C LYS A 201 5.70 1.53 16.40
N HIS A 202 4.47 1.86 16.76
CA HIS A 202 4.11 3.21 17.19
C HIS A 202 4.37 3.43 18.69
N GLU A 203 4.96 4.57 19.07
CA GLU A 203 5.12 4.93 20.49
C GLU A 203 3.89 5.59 21.13
N SER A 204 2.88 5.98 20.33
CA SER A 204 1.75 6.83 20.76
C SER A 204 0.52 6.09 21.29
N PHE A 205 0.50 4.76 21.31
CA PHE A 205 -0.60 4.01 21.92
C PHE A 205 -0.49 4.03 23.45
N GLN A 206 -1.03 5.08 24.07
CA GLN A 206 -1.38 5.05 25.50
C GLN A 206 -2.73 4.34 25.59
N PRO A 207 -2.81 3.10 26.14
CA PRO A 207 -4.11 2.44 26.28
C PRO A 207 -5.01 3.34 27.11
N PHE A 208 -6.18 3.69 26.56
CA PHE A 208 -7.19 4.43 27.31
C PHE A 208 -7.45 3.65 28.60
N LEU A 209 -7.06 4.26 29.72
CA LEU A 209 -7.38 3.77 31.05
C LEU A 209 -8.87 3.46 31.07
N ALA A 210 -9.22 2.19 31.25
CA ALA A 210 -10.61 1.77 31.40
C ALA A 210 -11.25 2.58 32.54
N VAL A 211 -12.05 3.59 32.18
CA VAL A 211 -12.90 4.27 33.12
C VAL A 211 -14.02 3.29 33.46
N THR A 212 -13.87 2.58 34.58
CA THR A 212 -14.97 1.86 35.19
C THR A 212 -16.11 2.84 35.45
N LEU A 213 -17.18 2.73 34.65
CA LEU A 213 -18.46 3.39 34.89
C LEU A 213 -19.00 2.94 36.25
N VAL A 214 -18.91 3.81 37.25
CA VAL A 214 -19.74 3.71 38.46
C VAL A 214 -21.14 4.15 38.05
N PRO A 215 -22.17 3.30 38.17
CA PRO A 215 -23.52 3.68 37.80
C PRO A 215 -24.06 4.68 38.84
N GLY A 216 -24.16 5.94 38.44
CA GLY A 216 -24.93 6.95 39.18
C GLY A 216 -24.40 8.37 39.05
N GLY A 217 -25.10 9.19 38.26
CA GLY A 217 -25.00 10.64 38.34
C GLY A 217 -24.96 11.32 36.98
N PHE A 218 -26.12 11.72 36.49
CA PHE A 218 -26.23 12.77 35.47
C PHE A 218 -25.67 14.08 36.05
N ASP A 219 -24.77 14.74 35.33
CA ASP A 219 -24.88 16.18 35.10
C ASP A 219 -24.03 16.61 33.90
N ALA A 220 -24.67 17.36 33.03
CA ALA A 220 -24.11 17.96 31.83
C ALA A 220 -23.31 19.25 32.17
N PHE A 221 -22.42 19.61 31.24
CA PHE A 221 -21.67 20.88 31.12
C PHE A 221 -20.42 21.07 32.00
N ASN A 222 -19.24 20.90 31.40
CA ASN A 222 -18.44 22.03 30.88
C ASN A 222 -17.06 21.54 30.38
N LEU A 223 -16.80 21.72 29.09
CA LEU A 223 -15.49 21.51 28.50
C LEU A 223 -14.58 22.70 28.84
N PHE A 224 -13.58 22.41 29.67
CA PHE A 224 -12.30 23.07 29.96
C PHE A 224 -12.05 24.52 29.47
N LYS A 225 -11.88 25.41 30.47
CA LYS A 225 -10.88 26.50 30.43
C LYS A 225 -9.54 25.94 30.90
N PHE A 226 -8.47 26.20 30.17
CA PHE A 226 -7.10 26.01 30.62
C PHE A 226 -6.65 27.23 31.44
N ASP A 227 -6.16 26.98 32.66
CA ASP A 227 -5.17 27.82 33.33
C ASP A 227 -4.44 27.02 34.43
N GLY A 228 -3.11 27.00 34.36
CA GLY A 228 -2.25 27.14 35.55
C GLY A 228 -1.92 25.92 36.42
N VAL A 229 -0.79 25.28 36.09
CA VAL A 229 0.32 24.83 36.97
C VAL A 229 0.01 24.22 38.35
N ALA A 230 0.40 22.94 38.53
CA ALA A 230 1.12 22.47 39.72
C ALA A 230 1.81 21.11 39.43
N GLU A 231 3.11 21.02 39.69
CA GLU A 231 3.90 19.77 39.62
C GLU A 231 3.45 18.76 40.69
N PRO A 232 3.46 17.44 40.42
CA PRO A 232 3.31 16.44 41.46
C PRO A 232 4.68 15.99 42.01
N VAL A 233 4.78 16.05 43.33
CA VAL A 233 5.87 15.55 44.17
C VAL A 233 5.97 14.02 44.08
N ALA A 234 7.17 13.51 43.84
CA ALA A 234 7.52 12.09 43.83
C ALA A 234 7.42 11.44 45.22
N PRO A 235 6.93 10.19 45.34
CA PRO A 235 7.10 9.39 46.55
C PRO A 235 8.37 8.53 46.45
N THR A 236 9.23 8.67 47.46
CA THR A 236 10.43 7.84 47.70
C THR A 236 10.06 6.43 48.15
N PRO A 237 10.56 5.35 47.54
CA PRO A 237 10.55 4.02 48.16
C PRO A 237 11.85 3.77 48.95
N GLY A 238 11.70 3.29 50.19
CA GLY A 238 12.80 2.84 51.04
C GLY A 238 13.43 1.52 50.58
N PRO A 239 14.62 1.17 51.11
CA PRO A 239 15.44 0.11 50.55
C PRO A 239 14.93 -1.29 50.94
N VAL A 240 14.68 -2.13 49.94
CA VAL A 240 14.46 -3.57 50.12
C VAL A 240 15.81 -4.27 49.94
N SER A 241 16.29 -4.88 51.02
CA SER A 241 17.54 -5.65 51.09
C SER A 241 17.28 -7.08 50.58
N LEU A 242 17.85 -7.43 49.43
CA LEU A 242 18.01 -8.82 48.99
C LEU A 242 19.49 -9.09 48.71
N THR A 243 20.14 -9.77 49.65
CA THR A 243 21.47 -10.36 49.52
C THR A 243 21.39 -11.67 48.73
N PRO A 244 22.10 -11.81 47.60
CA PRO A 244 22.42 -13.11 47.01
C PRO A 244 23.76 -13.63 47.56
N GLY A 245 23.80 -14.92 47.91
CA GLY A 245 25.01 -15.64 48.35
C GLY A 245 26.03 -15.83 47.22
N PRO A 246 27.26 -16.26 47.56
CA PRO A 246 28.39 -16.23 46.63
C PRO A 246 28.34 -17.40 45.66
N VAL A 247 28.37 -17.10 44.36
CA VAL A 247 28.68 -18.07 43.31
C VAL A 247 30.12 -17.84 42.84
N SER A 248 30.99 -18.81 43.11
CA SER A 248 32.36 -18.86 42.58
C SER A 248 32.34 -19.05 41.07
N ALA A 249 32.73 -18.02 40.32
CA ALA A 249 33.08 -18.13 38.91
C ALA A 249 34.60 -18.01 38.76
N LEU A 250 35.19 -19.00 38.09
CA LEU A 250 36.62 -19.19 37.90
C LEU A 250 37.20 -18.09 36.98
N THR A 251 38.34 -17.54 37.39
CA THR A 251 39.14 -16.58 36.64
C THR A 251 39.90 -17.28 35.50
N PRO A 252 39.75 -16.89 34.22
CA PRO A 252 40.70 -17.25 33.19
C PRO A 252 41.90 -16.28 33.21
N GLU A 253 43.11 -16.83 33.16
CA GLU A 253 44.36 -16.07 33.02
C GLU A 253 44.45 -15.35 31.65
N PRO A 254 45.05 -14.16 31.58
CA PRO A 254 45.16 -13.42 30.32
C PRO A 254 46.22 -14.05 29.41
N VAL A 255 45.79 -14.51 28.23
CA VAL A 255 46.69 -14.90 27.13
C VAL A 255 47.11 -13.63 26.38
N ALA A 256 48.42 -13.39 26.31
CA ALA A 256 49.00 -12.26 25.60
C ALA A 256 48.79 -12.37 24.08
N ALA A 257 48.18 -11.35 23.48
CA ALA A 257 48.11 -11.19 22.03
C ALA A 257 49.47 -10.74 21.45
N PRO A 258 49.91 -11.24 20.29
CA PRO A 258 51.14 -10.79 19.66
C PRO A 258 50.97 -9.41 19.04
N THR A 259 51.93 -8.52 19.30
CA THR A 259 52.02 -7.18 18.71
C THR A 259 52.56 -7.27 17.27
N PRO A 260 51.86 -6.76 16.23
CA PRO A 260 52.44 -6.65 14.90
C PRO A 260 53.52 -5.55 14.87
N GLY A 261 54.66 -5.85 14.25
CA GLY A 261 55.75 -4.90 14.04
C GLY A 261 55.39 -3.82 13.00
N PRO A 262 56.11 -2.67 13.00
CA PRO A 262 55.80 -1.55 12.12
C PRO A 262 56.19 -1.87 10.66
N VAL A 263 55.22 -1.75 9.76
CA VAL A 263 55.45 -1.78 8.31
C VAL A 263 55.69 -0.35 7.83
N ILE A 264 56.86 -0.08 7.26
CA ILE A 264 57.21 1.22 6.66
C ILE A 264 56.62 1.26 5.25
N ALA A 265 55.63 2.14 5.03
CA ALA A 265 55.15 2.49 3.70
C ALA A 265 56.02 3.61 3.08
N PRO A 266 56.33 3.57 1.78
CA PRO A 266 57.11 4.62 1.13
C PRO A 266 56.29 5.91 0.94
N THR A 267 56.92 7.05 1.22
CA THR A 267 56.39 8.39 1.01
C THR A 267 56.43 8.77 -0.47
N PRO A 268 55.31 9.15 -1.12
CA PRO A 268 55.35 9.67 -2.49
C PRO A 268 55.86 11.12 -2.53
N GLU A 269 56.67 11.43 -3.54
CA GLU A 269 57.17 12.78 -3.83
C GLU A 269 56.05 13.72 -4.32
N PRO A 270 56.08 15.02 -3.96
CA PRO A 270 55.03 15.97 -4.33
C PRO A 270 55.16 16.41 -5.79
N VAL A 271 54.09 16.20 -6.58
CA VAL A 271 53.93 16.80 -7.91
C VAL A 271 53.26 18.17 -7.75
N ALA A 272 53.89 19.21 -8.29
CA ALA A 272 53.41 20.58 -8.24
C ALA A 272 52.18 20.78 -9.14
N ALA A 273 51.05 21.18 -8.56
CA ALA A 273 49.86 21.65 -9.28
C ALA A 273 50.07 23.10 -9.78
N PRO A 274 49.57 23.46 -10.98
CA PRO A 274 49.70 24.82 -11.48
C PRO A 274 48.72 25.77 -10.78
N THR A 275 49.21 26.96 -10.42
CA THR A 275 48.42 28.04 -9.81
C THR A 275 47.62 28.79 -10.87
N PRO A 276 46.28 28.85 -10.80
CA PRO A 276 45.49 29.71 -11.68
C PRO A 276 45.69 31.19 -11.31
N GLY A 277 45.88 32.04 -12.32
CA GLY A 277 46.01 33.49 -12.16
C GLY A 277 44.69 34.17 -11.76
N PRO A 278 44.75 35.38 -11.16
CA PRO A 278 43.57 36.06 -10.63
C PRO A 278 42.70 36.62 -11.76
N VAL A 279 41.45 36.15 -11.84
CA VAL A 279 40.40 36.76 -12.66
C VAL A 279 39.61 37.72 -11.77
N ALA A 280 39.59 39.00 -12.14
CA ALA A 280 38.81 40.02 -11.44
C ALA A 280 37.31 39.81 -11.72
N ALA A 281 36.55 39.51 -10.66
CA ALA A 281 35.09 39.47 -10.71
C ALA A 281 34.51 40.91 -10.72
N PRO A 282 33.51 41.23 -11.56
CA PRO A 282 32.88 42.54 -11.54
C PRO A 282 32.02 42.72 -10.29
N THR A 283 32.08 43.91 -9.70
CA THR A 283 31.24 44.33 -8.56
C THR A 283 29.85 44.73 -9.08
N PRO A 284 28.76 44.09 -8.65
CA PRO A 284 27.41 44.51 -9.03
C PRO A 284 26.98 45.77 -8.28
N GLU A 285 26.32 46.69 -8.98
CA GLU A 285 25.68 47.88 -8.39
C GLU A 285 24.44 47.51 -7.56
N PRO A 286 24.11 48.26 -6.50
CA PRO A 286 22.99 47.94 -5.62
C PRO A 286 21.65 48.26 -6.29
N VAL A 287 20.85 47.23 -6.54
CA VAL A 287 19.45 47.35 -6.96
C VAL A 287 18.56 47.42 -5.71
N VAL A 288 17.81 48.50 -5.58
CA VAL A 288 16.81 48.67 -4.51
C VAL A 288 15.62 47.76 -4.79
N ALA A 289 15.40 46.78 -3.92
CA ALA A 289 14.23 45.89 -3.99
C ALA A 289 12.95 46.64 -3.58
N PRO A 290 11.84 46.52 -4.32
CA PRO A 290 10.56 47.08 -3.90
C PRO A 290 9.92 46.20 -2.82
N THR A 291 9.32 46.84 -1.82
CA THR A 291 8.52 46.18 -0.78
C THR A 291 7.23 45.62 -1.38
N PRO A 292 6.94 44.31 -1.26
CA PRO A 292 5.69 43.73 -1.75
C PRO A 292 4.50 44.20 -0.90
N GLY A 293 3.41 44.62 -1.57
CA GLY A 293 2.10 44.79 -0.94
C GLY A 293 1.44 43.43 -0.63
N PRO A 294 0.35 43.41 0.17
CA PRO A 294 -0.31 42.17 0.53
C PRO A 294 -0.99 41.53 -0.69
N VAL A 295 -0.52 40.34 -1.04
CA VAL A 295 -1.09 39.51 -2.11
C VAL A 295 -2.18 38.64 -1.50
N VAL A 296 -3.42 38.81 -1.96
CA VAL A 296 -4.52 37.89 -1.70
C VAL A 296 -4.30 36.66 -2.59
N ALA A 297 -4.19 35.49 -1.98
CA ALA A 297 -4.02 34.22 -2.69
C ALA A 297 -5.24 33.97 -3.61
N PRO A 298 -5.03 33.64 -4.91
CA PRO A 298 -6.14 33.22 -5.76
C PRO A 298 -6.58 31.81 -5.37
N THR A 299 -7.87 31.62 -5.18
CA THR A 299 -8.50 30.30 -5.07
C THR A 299 -8.17 29.48 -6.31
N PRO A 300 -7.67 28.23 -6.19
CA PRO A 300 -7.39 27.40 -7.35
C PRO A 300 -8.68 27.12 -8.13
N LYS A 301 -8.64 27.40 -9.43
CA LYS A 301 -9.70 27.01 -10.36
C LYS A 301 -9.53 25.52 -10.68
N PRO A 302 -10.58 24.69 -10.68
CA PRO A 302 -10.46 23.27 -11.00
C PRO A 302 -9.80 23.09 -12.37
N VAL A 303 -8.69 22.35 -12.40
CA VAL A 303 -8.10 21.84 -13.63
C VAL A 303 -8.99 20.68 -14.06
N ALA A 304 -9.64 20.80 -15.22
CA ALA A 304 -10.40 19.70 -15.79
C ALA A 304 -9.44 18.53 -16.09
N ALA A 305 -9.73 17.38 -15.51
CA ALA A 305 -9.09 16.11 -15.85
C ALA A 305 -9.28 15.84 -17.37
N PRO A 306 -8.33 15.13 -18.02
CA PRO A 306 -8.49 14.74 -19.41
C PRO A 306 -9.77 13.91 -19.58
N THR A 307 -10.64 14.31 -20.52
CA THR A 307 -11.89 13.61 -20.82
C THR A 307 -11.58 12.24 -21.45
N PRO A 308 -11.91 11.10 -20.82
CA PRO A 308 -11.85 9.82 -21.49
C PRO A 308 -12.96 9.75 -22.55
N THR A 309 -12.60 9.37 -23.77
CA THR A 309 -13.47 9.39 -24.95
C THR A 309 -14.36 8.15 -25.11
N ASN A 310 -14.73 7.47 -24.03
CA ASN A 310 -15.76 6.42 -24.07
C ASN A 310 -16.78 6.69 -22.95
N ASP A 311 -18.05 6.90 -23.33
CA ASP A 311 -19.23 7.00 -22.45
C ASP A 311 -19.52 5.66 -21.73
N CYS A 312 -18.52 5.14 -21.00
CA CYS A 312 -18.71 3.92 -20.23
C CYS A 312 -19.50 4.25 -18.96
N MET A 313 -20.83 4.11 -19.05
CA MET A 313 -21.73 4.18 -17.90
C MET A 313 -21.65 2.89 -17.10
N VAL A 314 -20.52 2.66 -16.43
CA VAL A 314 -20.33 1.54 -15.49
C VAL A 314 -19.68 2.06 -14.20
N VAL A 315 -20.13 1.53 -13.06
CA VAL A 315 -19.49 1.69 -11.76
C VAL A 315 -19.39 0.30 -11.16
N ILE A 316 -18.17 -0.11 -10.79
CA ILE A 316 -17.86 -1.39 -10.18
C ILE A 316 -17.30 -1.09 -8.81
N ILE A 317 -17.83 -1.77 -7.79
CA ILE A 317 -17.42 -1.62 -6.40
C ILE A 317 -17.18 -3.02 -5.85
N GLU A 318 -15.95 -3.34 -5.46
CA GLU A 318 -15.68 -4.55 -4.67
C GLU A 318 -16.31 -4.36 -3.29
N ALA A 319 -17.12 -5.32 -2.87
CA ALA A 319 -17.94 -5.15 -1.67
C ALA A 319 -17.07 -5.15 -0.41
N GLU A 320 -15.91 -5.79 -0.44
CA GLU A 320 -14.89 -5.76 0.61
C GLU A 320 -14.24 -4.38 0.81
N ASP A 321 -14.30 -3.48 -0.19
CA ASP A 321 -13.82 -2.10 -0.07
C ASP A 321 -14.83 -1.18 0.65
N LEU A 322 -16.04 -1.68 0.92
CA LEU A 322 -17.07 -0.92 1.61
C LEU A 322 -16.71 -0.71 3.09
N PRO A 323 -17.18 0.36 3.74
CA PRO A 323 -16.98 0.59 5.17
C PRO A 323 -17.88 -0.34 6.00
N VAL A 324 -17.51 -1.63 6.02
CA VAL A 324 -18.26 -2.71 6.66
C VAL A 324 -18.36 -2.44 8.15
N ASN A 325 -19.58 -2.47 8.70
CA ASN A 325 -19.83 -2.20 10.11
C ASN A 325 -20.88 -3.15 10.70
N GLY A 326 -21.03 -3.10 12.02
CA GLY A 326 -22.08 -3.87 12.70
C GLY A 326 -21.87 -5.37 12.59
N ASP A 327 -22.91 -6.11 12.19
CA ASP A 327 -22.84 -7.56 11.97
C ASP A 327 -22.43 -7.97 10.55
N TRP A 328 -22.03 -7.02 9.70
CA TRP A 328 -21.38 -7.37 8.45
C TRP A 328 -19.94 -7.84 8.69
N ARG A 329 -19.48 -8.81 7.90
CA ARG A 329 -18.10 -9.32 7.91
C ARG A 329 -17.54 -9.34 6.50
N ILE A 330 -16.25 -9.12 6.38
CA ILE A 330 -15.49 -9.45 5.17
C ILE A 330 -14.98 -10.89 5.33
N VAL A 331 -15.19 -11.71 4.32
CA VAL A 331 -14.76 -13.12 4.28
C VAL A 331 -13.88 -13.33 3.06
N GLN A 332 -12.66 -13.79 3.30
CA GLN A 332 -11.69 -14.11 2.24
C GLN A 332 -12.13 -15.38 1.50
N ASP A 333 -12.25 -15.30 0.17
CA ASP A 333 -12.53 -16.42 -0.71
C ASP A 333 -12.01 -16.12 -2.12
N ASN A 334 -11.11 -16.96 -2.62
CA ASN A 334 -10.53 -16.83 -3.96
C ASN A 334 -11.56 -16.95 -5.11
N ALA A 335 -12.80 -17.36 -4.81
CA ALA A 335 -13.90 -17.35 -5.78
C ALA A 335 -14.52 -15.95 -5.98
N ALA A 336 -14.27 -15.00 -5.07
CA ALA A 336 -14.68 -13.60 -5.15
C ALA A 336 -13.73 -12.79 -6.07
N SER A 337 -14.20 -11.73 -6.72
CA SER A 337 -13.43 -10.98 -7.71
C SER A 337 -12.20 -10.27 -7.12
N GLY A 338 -12.34 -9.64 -5.95
CA GLY A 338 -11.24 -9.01 -5.21
C GLY A 338 -10.57 -9.93 -4.18
N GLY A 339 -11.00 -11.19 -4.10
CA GLY A 339 -10.48 -12.19 -3.16
C GLY A 339 -11.20 -12.22 -1.81
N ALA A 340 -12.17 -11.33 -1.59
CA ALA A 340 -13.07 -11.38 -0.45
C ALA A 340 -14.49 -10.96 -0.83
N TYR A 341 -15.45 -11.20 0.07
CA TYR A 341 -16.83 -10.75 -0.09
C TYR A 341 -17.36 -10.33 1.27
N ILE A 342 -18.41 -9.50 1.29
CA ILE A 342 -19.10 -9.19 2.54
C ILE A 342 -20.24 -10.17 2.79
N THR A 343 -20.44 -10.52 4.05
CA THR A 343 -21.59 -11.31 4.48
C THR A 343 -22.28 -10.71 5.69
N TRP A 344 -23.60 -10.80 5.70
CA TRP A 344 -24.40 -10.40 6.85
C TRP A 344 -24.47 -11.55 7.87
N GLU A 345 -23.80 -11.44 9.00
CA GLU A 345 -23.86 -12.44 10.08
C GLU A 345 -24.92 -12.12 11.14
N GLY A 346 -25.61 -10.99 11.02
CA GLY A 346 -26.64 -10.59 11.97
C GLY A 346 -27.89 -11.47 11.86
N LEU A 347 -28.86 -11.21 12.72
CA LEU A 347 -30.13 -11.93 12.72
C LEU A 347 -30.89 -11.68 11.40
N SER A 348 -31.55 -12.72 10.88
CA SER A 348 -32.46 -12.55 9.74
C SER A 348 -33.70 -11.74 10.16
N GLU A 349 -34.31 -10.98 9.23
CA GLU A 349 -35.50 -10.15 9.51
C GLU A 349 -36.61 -10.91 10.26
N ALA A 350 -36.88 -12.16 9.85
CA ALA A 350 -37.88 -13.03 10.49
C ALA A 350 -37.61 -13.32 11.98
N GLN A 351 -36.39 -13.09 12.45
CA GLN A 351 -35.94 -13.33 13.83
C GLN A 351 -35.84 -12.04 14.67
N ASN A 352 -35.72 -10.87 14.04
CA ASN A 352 -35.43 -9.62 14.77
C ASN A 352 -36.49 -8.53 14.60
N ASN A 353 -37.41 -8.63 13.63
CA ASN A 353 -38.38 -7.58 13.31
C ASN A 353 -37.73 -6.18 13.22
N ARG A 354 -36.45 -6.13 12.80
CA ARG A 354 -35.70 -4.88 12.60
C ARG A 354 -36.16 -4.26 11.29
N ASP A 355 -36.49 -2.98 11.35
CA ASP A 355 -36.61 -2.17 10.15
C ASP A 355 -35.22 -2.01 9.50
N PRO A 356 -35.16 -1.81 8.18
CA PRO A 356 -33.94 -1.34 7.53
C PRO A 356 -33.51 -0.01 8.17
N GLY A 357 -32.49 -0.06 9.04
CA GLY A 357 -31.99 1.13 9.75
C GLY A 357 -31.73 1.01 11.25
N ASP A 358 -32.05 -0.12 11.90
CA ASP A 358 -31.86 -0.31 13.34
C ASP A 358 -30.40 -0.62 13.78
N GLY A 359 -29.44 -0.01 13.08
CA GLY A 359 -28.00 -0.22 13.26
C GLY A 359 -27.46 -1.31 12.35
N ASP A 360 -26.23 -1.11 11.86
CA ASP A 360 -25.49 -1.97 10.93
C ASP A 360 -25.77 -1.69 9.42
N ILE A 361 -25.97 -0.40 9.08
CA ILE A 361 -26.00 0.09 7.69
C ILE A 361 -24.58 0.42 7.24
N ILE A 362 -24.15 -0.18 6.13
CA ILE A 362 -23.00 0.29 5.36
C ILE A 362 -23.46 1.53 4.59
N SER A 363 -22.91 2.70 4.86
CA SER A 363 -23.12 3.93 4.08
C SER A 363 -21.79 4.37 3.47
N THR A 364 -21.79 4.64 2.16
CA THR A 364 -20.61 5.10 1.43
C THR A 364 -20.97 6.06 0.29
N SER A 365 -20.00 6.87 -0.13
CA SER A 365 -20.15 7.72 -1.31
C SER A 365 -19.65 6.99 -2.56
N VAL A 366 -20.51 6.92 -3.59
CA VAL A 366 -20.19 6.34 -4.90
C VAL A 366 -19.99 7.44 -5.94
N GLN A 367 -18.91 7.34 -6.72
CA GLN A 367 -18.62 8.26 -7.82
C GLN A 367 -19.38 7.84 -9.07
N ILE A 368 -20.29 8.69 -9.52
CA ILE A 368 -21.02 8.52 -10.77
C ILE A 368 -20.33 9.34 -11.86
N PRO A 369 -19.62 8.70 -12.81
CA PRO A 369 -18.81 9.41 -13.80
C PRO A 369 -19.65 10.13 -14.86
N THR A 370 -20.85 9.60 -15.14
CA THR A 370 -21.72 10.07 -16.22
C THR A 370 -23.17 10.12 -15.73
N ALA A 371 -23.83 11.25 -15.91
CA ALA A 371 -25.26 11.40 -15.62
C ALA A 371 -26.11 10.44 -16.47
N GLY A 372 -27.17 9.90 -15.90
CA GLY A 372 -28.15 9.07 -16.61
C GLY A 372 -28.78 8.01 -15.72
N THR A 373 -29.42 7.03 -16.34
CA THR A 373 -30.10 5.93 -15.66
C THR A 373 -29.22 4.69 -15.64
N TYR A 374 -28.99 4.15 -14.45
CA TYR A 374 -28.23 2.93 -14.21
C TYR A 374 -29.16 1.81 -13.73
N SER A 375 -28.88 0.59 -14.18
CA SER A 375 -29.39 -0.64 -13.60
C SER A 375 -28.45 -1.10 -12.49
N PHE A 376 -29.02 -1.70 -11.45
CA PHE A 376 -28.25 -2.25 -10.32
C PHE A 376 -28.20 -3.78 -10.38
N LYS A 377 -27.00 -4.33 -10.15
CA LYS A 377 -26.78 -5.73 -9.80
C LYS A 377 -25.71 -5.82 -8.73
N TRP A 378 -25.75 -6.90 -7.95
CA TRP A 378 -24.60 -7.36 -7.19
C TRP A 378 -24.17 -8.75 -7.66
N ALA A 379 -22.89 -9.05 -7.64
CA ALA A 379 -22.41 -10.43 -7.64
C ALA A 379 -22.69 -10.99 -6.24
N MET A 380 -23.62 -11.94 -6.15
CA MET A 380 -24.01 -12.55 -4.88
C MET A 380 -24.04 -14.06 -4.96
N ARG A 381 -23.95 -14.69 -3.80
CA ARG A 381 -24.24 -16.11 -3.61
C ARG A 381 -24.84 -16.38 -2.24
N GLN A 382 -25.20 -17.63 -2.01
CA GLN A 382 -25.70 -18.12 -0.74
C GLN A 382 -24.76 -19.19 -0.20
N PRO A 383 -24.69 -19.38 1.13
CA PRO A 383 -23.88 -20.45 1.70
C PRO A 383 -24.39 -21.82 1.25
N ASP A 384 -23.47 -22.76 1.12
CA ASP A 384 -23.78 -24.12 0.67
C ASP A 384 -24.84 -24.80 1.57
N GLY A 385 -25.85 -25.38 0.93
CA GLY A 385 -26.89 -26.15 1.62
C GLY A 385 -27.95 -25.32 2.34
N VAL A 386 -27.93 -23.99 2.20
CA VAL A 386 -28.99 -23.12 2.70
C VAL A 386 -30.19 -23.14 1.75
N GLU A 387 -31.41 -23.13 2.30
CA GLU A 387 -32.64 -23.02 1.50
C GLU A 387 -32.65 -21.70 0.70
N SER A 388 -33.16 -21.75 -0.53
CA SER A 388 -32.99 -20.67 -1.51
C SER A 388 -33.48 -19.30 -1.05
N ASP A 389 -34.42 -19.21 -0.11
CA ASP A 389 -35.03 -17.97 0.37
C ASP A 389 -34.53 -17.51 1.76
N LYS A 390 -33.46 -18.11 2.30
CA LYS A 390 -33.01 -17.86 3.70
C LYS A 390 -31.75 -17.03 3.86
N ALA A 391 -30.98 -16.84 2.79
CA ALA A 391 -29.67 -16.17 2.80
C ALA A 391 -29.41 -15.42 1.49
N ASN A 392 -30.43 -14.83 0.89
CA ASN A 392 -30.40 -14.41 -0.51
C ASN A 392 -30.74 -12.94 -0.75
N ASP A 393 -30.85 -12.14 0.31
CA ASP A 393 -31.26 -10.76 0.22
C ASP A 393 -30.67 -9.84 1.30
N SER A 394 -30.59 -8.57 0.93
CA SER A 394 -30.20 -7.44 1.76
C SER A 394 -31.03 -6.21 1.38
N TRP A 395 -31.01 -5.20 2.23
CA TRP A 395 -31.62 -3.91 1.96
C TRP A 395 -30.67 -3.02 1.15
N LEU A 396 -31.21 -2.26 0.20
CA LEU A 396 -30.47 -1.28 -0.61
C LEU A 396 -31.20 0.06 -0.62
N ASN A 397 -30.46 1.16 -0.48
CA ASN A 397 -30.98 2.52 -0.65
C ASN A 397 -29.97 3.44 -1.36
N PHE A 398 -30.51 4.44 -2.05
CA PHE A 398 -29.79 5.56 -2.66
C PHE A 398 -30.52 6.86 -2.27
N PRO A 399 -30.27 7.41 -1.07
CA PRO A 399 -31.10 8.46 -0.49
C PRO A 399 -31.05 9.79 -1.24
N ASP A 400 -29.94 10.07 -1.94
CA ASP A 400 -29.70 11.34 -2.64
C ASP A 400 -29.68 11.21 -4.18
N ALA A 401 -29.99 10.03 -4.73
CA ALA A 401 -30.24 9.87 -6.15
C ALA A 401 -31.49 10.65 -6.59
N ASP A 402 -31.46 11.20 -7.81
CA ASP A 402 -32.62 11.92 -8.37
C ASP A 402 -33.85 11.02 -8.47
N ARG A 403 -33.63 9.71 -8.72
CA ARG A 403 -34.65 8.68 -8.59
C ARG A 403 -34.04 7.32 -8.25
N PHE A 404 -34.67 6.60 -7.32
CA PHE A 404 -34.38 5.19 -7.02
C PHE A 404 -35.69 4.39 -7.03
N GLY A 405 -35.88 3.49 -7.99
CA GLY A 405 -37.19 2.85 -8.21
C GLY A 405 -37.19 1.70 -9.22
N PRO A 406 -38.38 1.16 -9.57
CA PRO A 406 -38.50 0.14 -10.61
C PRO A 406 -38.14 0.68 -11.99
N ALA A 407 -37.61 -0.17 -12.87
CA ALA A 407 -37.23 0.20 -14.24
C ALA A 407 -38.39 0.71 -15.11
N ASP A 408 -39.64 0.38 -14.77
CA ASP A 408 -40.84 0.82 -15.51
C ASP A 408 -41.26 2.27 -15.19
N THR A 409 -40.53 2.98 -14.33
CA THR A 409 -40.78 4.36 -13.91
C THR A 409 -42.11 4.59 -13.18
N SER A 410 -42.80 3.53 -12.78
CA SER A 410 -44.14 3.62 -12.17
C SER A 410 -44.15 4.29 -10.79
N LYS A 411 -43.03 4.21 -10.05
CA LYS A 411 -42.85 4.79 -8.72
C LYS A 411 -41.37 5.06 -8.39
N SER A 412 -41.10 5.63 -7.22
CA SER A 412 -39.80 5.72 -6.55
C SER A 412 -39.93 5.02 -5.20
N TYR A 413 -38.89 4.33 -4.72
CA TYR A 413 -38.91 3.61 -3.45
C TYR A 413 -38.84 4.59 -2.27
N GLY A 414 -38.05 5.67 -2.38
CA GLY A 414 -37.94 6.71 -1.34
C GLY A 414 -37.32 6.29 -0.01
N THR A 415 -36.91 5.02 0.11
CA THR A 415 -36.23 4.39 1.25
C THR A 415 -35.62 3.06 0.79
N PHE A 416 -35.07 2.30 1.75
CA PHE A 416 -34.60 0.94 1.54
C PHE A 416 -35.62 0.03 0.85
N VAL A 417 -35.16 -0.71 -0.15
CA VAL A 417 -35.93 -1.77 -0.81
C VAL A 417 -35.23 -3.11 -0.61
N LYS A 418 -36.01 -4.18 -0.50
CA LYS A 418 -35.44 -5.54 -0.42
C LYS A 418 -34.93 -5.90 -1.80
N VAL A 419 -33.66 -6.22 -1.90
CA VAL A 419 -33.05 -6.71 -3.14
C VAL A 419 -32.61 -8.15 -2.91
N TYR A 420 -33.02 -9.04 -3.81
CA TYR A 420 -32.76 -10.48 -3.68
C TYR A 420 -32.16 -11.09 -4.95
N GLY A 421 -31.50 -12.23 -4.78
CA GLY A 421 -31.00 -13.10 -5.83
C GLY A 421 -31.26 -14.58 -5.54
N ASN A 422 -30.83 -15.47 -6.43
CA ASN A 422 -30.82 -16.91 -6.18
C ASN A 422 -29.54 -17.53 -6.77
N ALA A 423 -28.62 -17.91 -5.89
CA ALA A 423 -27.31 -18.44 -6.23
C ALA A 423 -26.80 -19.38 -5.11
N ALA A 424 -27.54 -20.46 -4.88
CA ALA A 424 -27.23 -21.46 -3.84
C ALA A 424 -26.27 -22.58 -4.30
N ASP A 425 -25.58 -22.41 -5.43
CA ASP A 425 -24.59 -23.35 -5.95
C ASP A 425 -23.14 -22.96 -5.64
N GLY A 426 -22.93 -22.03 -4.69
CA GLY A 426 -21.61 -21.61 -4.20
C GLY A 426 -20.85 -20.68 -5.16
N VAL A 427 -21.45 -20.28 -6.27
CA VAL A 427 -20.83 -19.43 -7.31
C VAL A 427 -21.43 -18.04 -7.27
N PHE A 428 -20.58 -17.00 -7.26
CA PHE A 428 -21.02 -15.62 -7.39
C PHE A 428 -21.64 -15.37 -8.76
N LYS A 429 -22.84 -14.79 -8.76
CA LYS A 429 -23.60 -14.45 -9.96
C LYS A 429 -24.21 -13.08 -9.84
N TYR A 430 -24.20 -12.32 -10.94
CA TYR A 430 -24.88 -11.03 -10.98
C TYR A 430 -26.39 -11.22 -10.87
N GLN A 431 -26.92 -10.83 -9.73
CA GLN A 431 -28.33 -10.93 -9.37
C GLN A 431 -28.77 -9.61 -8.72
N GLY A 432 -30.05 -9.53 -8.36
CA GLY A 432 -30.62 -8.31 -7.78
C GLY A 432 -31.94 -8.00 -8.46
N THR A 433 -33.02 -8.38 -7.79
CA THR A 433 -34.39 -8.03 -8.13
C THR A 433 -34.98 -7.35 -6.90
N ALA A 434 -35.57 -6.18 -7.06
CA ALA A 434 -36.26 -5.51 -5.98
C ALA A 434 -37.62 -6.16 -5.76
N GLU A 435 -38.00 -6.38 -4.51
CA GLU A 435 -39.40 -6.56 -4.12
C GLU A 435 -39.86 -5.28 -3.43
N ASP A 436 -40.84 -4.62 -4.05
CA ASP A 436 -41.40 -3.39 -3.51
C ASP A 436 -42.41 -3.65 -2.39
N GLU A 437 -42.93 -2.58 -1.79
CA GLU A 437 -43.91 -2.65 -0.69
C GLU A 437 -45.23 -3.38 -1.06
N ASP A 438 -45.56 -3.47 -2.35
CA ASP A 438 -46.73 -4.19 -2.86
C ASP A 438 -46.43 -5.68 -3.12
N GLY A 439 -45.18 -6.11 -2.89
CA GLY A 439 -44.69 -7.45 -3.19
C GLY A 439 -44.38 -7.68 -4.67
N ALA A 440 -44.32 -6.63 -5.49
CA ALA A 440 -44.01 -6.77 -6.90
C ALA A 440 -42.49 -6.88 -7.13
N HIS A 441 -42.09 -7.83 -7.99
CA HIS A 441 -40.69 -8.09 -8.30
C HIS A 441 -40.27 -7.32 -9.56
N THR A 442 -39.32 -6.40 -9.42
CA THR A 442 -38.95 -5.47 -10.49
C THR A 442 -37.43 -5.31 -10.61
N GLN A 443 -36.97 -4.99 -11.82
CA GLN A 443 -35.60 -4.54 -12.02
C GLN A 443 -35.43 -3.14 -11.43
N ILE A 444 -34.26 -2.88 -10.87
CA ILE A 444 -33.93 -1.61 -10.21
C ILE A 444 -33.38 -0.63 -11.25
N ALA A 445 -33.83 0.61 -11.19
CA ALA A 445 -33.28 1.73 -11.93
C ALA A 445 -32.96 2.88 -10.97
N ILE A 446 -31.76 3.44 -11.12
CA ILE A 446 -31.26 4.59 -10.37
C ILE A 446 -30.95 5.71 -11.37
N GLU A 447 -31.50 6.89 -11.16
CA GLU A 447 -31.28 8.05 -12.03
C GLU A 447 -30.42 9.09 -11.30
N PHE A 448 -29.38 9.55 -12.00
CA PHE A 448 -28.50 10.62 -11.57
C PHE A 448 -28.54 11.72 -12.63
N ALA A 449 -29.03 12.91 -12.28
CA ALA A 449 -29.17 14.04 -13.18
C ALA A 449 -27.82 14.70 -13.51
N ALA A 450 -26.79 14.44 -12.70
CA ALA A 450 -25.43 14.94 -12.89
C ALA A 450 -24.40 13.84 -12.59
N ALA A 451 -23.19 14.01 -13.11
CA ALA A 451 -22.03 13.27 -12.61
C ALA A 451 -21.62 13.85 -11.25
N GLY A 452 -21.16 13.01 -10.34
CA GLY A 452 -20.77 13.43 -8.99
C GLY A 452 -20.82 12.30 -7.97
N GLU A 453 -20.66 12.67 -6.70
CA GLU A 453 -20.79 11.77 -5.56
C GLU A 453 -22.25 11.63 -5.14
N TYR A 454 -22.66 10.38 -4.91
CA TYR A 454 -23.98 10.03 -4.39
C TYR A 454 -23.83 9.03 -3.25
N GLU A 455 -24.74 9.05 -2.28
CA GLU A 455 -24.75 8.13 -1.16
C GLU A 455 -25.41 6.80 -1.56
N MET A 456 -24.76 5.70 -1.20
CA MET A 456 -25.30 4.35 -1.28
C MET A 456 -25.32 3.73 0.11
N GLU A 457 -26.45 3.13 0.46
CA GLU A 457 -26.63 2.44 1.74
C GLU A 457 -27.02 0.97 1.55
N ILE A 458 -26.43 0.08 2.34
CA ILE A 458 -26.72 -1.34 2.35
C ILE A 458 -27.02 -1.79 3.78
N GLY A 459 -28.18 -2.40 3.98
CA GLY A 459 -28.62 -2.91 5.28
C GLY A 459 -28.67 -4.43 5.30
N GLY A 460 -28.26 -5.03 6.42
CA GLY A 460 -28.37 -6.46 6.64
C GLY A 460 -29.82 -6.94 6.70
N ARG A 461 -30.16 -8.05 6.02
CA ARG A 461 -31.52 -8.61 6.03
C ARG A 461 -31.59 -10.11 6.23
N SER A 462 -30.95 -10.90 5.36
CA SER A 462 -30.91 -12.35 5.47
C SER A 462 -29.54 -12.83 5.94
N HIS A 463 -29.50 -13.52 7.07
CA HIS A 463 -28.27 -14.09 7.62
C HIS A 463 -27.56 -14.96 6.57
N GLY A 464 -26.27 -14.75 6.40
CA GLY A 464 -25.42 -15.46 5.46
C GLY A 464 -25.55 -14.99 4.02
N HIS A 465 -26.30 -13.93 3.71
CA HIS A 465 -26.26 -13.33 2.37
C HIS A 465 -24.85 -12.83 2.06
N GLN A 466 -24.32 -13.17 0.88
CA GLN A 466 -22.92 -12.93 0.49
C GLN A 466 -22.89 -12.04 -0.75
N ILE A 467 -22.19 -10.92 -0.67
CA ILE A 467 -22.08 -9.91 -1.73
C ILE A 467 -20.59 -9.71 -2.02
N ASP A 468 -20.17 -9.98 -3.25
CA ASP A 468 -18.78 -9.90 -3.73
C ASP A 468 -18.53 -8.56 -4.43
N GLN A 469 -19.37 -8.23 -5.40
CA GLN A 469 -19.21 -7.01 -6.20
C GLN A 469 -20.55 -6.31 -6.39
N ILE A 470 -20.56 -4.99 -6.51
CA ILE A 470 -21.72 -4.18 -6.85
C ILE A 470 -21.47 -3.50 -8.18
N VAL A 471 -22.43 -3.60 -9.10
CA VAL A 471 -22.32 -3.07 -10.45
C VAL A 471 -23.52 -2.19 -10.77
N LEU A 472 -23.24 -0.92 -11.06
CA LEU A 472 -24.16 0.00 -11.69
C LEU A 472 -23.81 0.06 -13.17
N PHE A 473 -24.78 -0.17 -14.07
CA PHE A 473 -24.51 -0.12 -15.51
C PHE A 473 -25.65 0.52 -16.30
N GLY A 474 -25.31 1.24 -17.37
CA GLY A 474 -26.25 1.92 -18.24
C GLY A 474 -25.75 2.04 -19.69
N GLY A 475 -26.34 2.94 -20.46
CA GLY A 475 -25.93 3.20 -21.84
C GLY A 475 -26.18 1.98 -22.76
N SER A 476 -25.12 1.47 -23.39
CA SER A 476 -25.18 0.33 -24.32
C SER A 476 -25.18 -1.03 -23.63
N PHE A 477 -24.91 -1.10 -22.33
CA PHE A 477 -24.86 -2.36 -21.61
C PHE A 477 -26.26 -2.84 -21.24
N HIS A 478 -26.53 -4.13 -21.49
CA HIS A 478 -27.81 -4.77 -21.19
C HIS A 478 -27.72 -5.76 -20.02
N THR A 479 -26.51 -6.16 -19.63
CA THR A 479 -26.22 -7.05 -18.50
C THR A 479 -25.02 -6.52 -17.72
N ALA A 480 -24.86 -6.95 -16.46
CA ALA A 480 -23.71 -6.59 -15.64
C ALA A 480 -22.43 -7.26 -16.18
N GLU A 481 -22.54 -8.50 -16.67
CA GLU A 481 -21.44 -9.24 -17.28
C GLU A 481 -20.86 -8.51 -18.49
N ASP A 482 -21.72 -8.00 -19.39
CA ASP A 482 -21.27 -7.23 -20.55
C ASP A 482 -20.62 -5.90 -20.12
N ALA A 483 -21.12 -5.29 -19.04
CA ALA A 483 -20.60 -4.02 -18.51
C ALA A 483 -19.19 -4.19 -17.92
N VAL A 484 -18.98 -5.24 -17.13
CA VAL A 484 -17.68 -5.57 -16.52
C VAL A 484 -16.66 -6.05 -17.55
N ALA A 485 -17.09 -6.62 -18.67
CA ALA A 485 -16.18 -7.06 -19.74
C ALA A 485 -15.87 -5.97 -20.79
N GLY A 486 -16.74 -4.98 -20.92
CA GLY A 486 -16.72 -3.99 -22.00
C GLY A 486 -15.93 -2.71 -21.70
N CYS A 487 -15.57 -2.52 -20.43
CA CYS A 487 -14.73 -1.46 -19.90
C CYS A 487 -13.85 -2.08 -18.80
#